data_AF-A0A1J3JNP0-F1
#
_entry.id   AF-A0A1J3JNP0-F1
#
_cell.length_a   1.000
_cell.length_b   1.000
_cell.length_c   1.000
_cell.angle_alpha   90.00
_cell.angle_beta   90.00
_cell.angle_gamma   90.00
#
_symmetry.space_group_name_H-M   'P 1'
#
loop_
_entity.id
_entity.type
_entity.pdbx_description
1 polymer ?
#
loop_
_entity_poly.entity_id
_entity_poly.type
_entity_poly.pdbx_seq_one_letter_code
_entity_poly.pdbx_strand_id
1 'polypeptide(L)'
;LFNGVKVNGIKELLANSELDIDVGLQNLVDKSLLHVREDTVKMHRLLEKLGKEIVRRQSNEPAEREFLVDPEDICNVLEDNTSLSCLKKMDLSHCEKLKEIPDLSMATNLEKLFLMDCWSLVELPSSIQNLNELTVLDMGYCRKLE
;
A
#
# COMPACT_ATOMS: atom_id res chain seq x y z
N LEU A 1 -4.96 1.79 -0.50
CA LEU A 1 -5.47 0.44 -0.89
C LEU A 1 -5.18 0.08 -2.35
N PHE A 2 -5.62 0.81 -3.40
CA PHE A 2 -5.05 0.64 -4.76
C PHE A 2 -4.94 1.94 -5.57
N ASN A 3 -5.17 3.11 -4.96
CA ASN A 3 -4.98 4.39 -5.66
C ASN A 3 -3.55 4.48 -6.23
N GLY A 4 -3.43 4.90 -7.50
CA GLY A 4 -2.15 5.01 -8.19
C GLY A 4 -1.59 3.68 -8.74
N VAL A 5 -2.16 2.54 -8.34
CA VAL A 5 -1.71 1.22 -8.82
C VAL A 5 -2.21 1.01 -10.25
N LYS A 6 -1.34 0.47 -11.11
CA LYS A 6 -1.70 0.07 -12.47
C LYS A 6 -2.73 -1.06 -12.47
N VAL A 7 -3.64 -1.06 -13.43
CA VAL A 7 -4.67 -2.10 -13.58
C VAL A 7 -4.03 -3.48 -13.71
N ASN A 8 -3.00 -3.62 -14.55
CA ASN A 8 -2.28 -4.90 -14.69
C ASN A 8 -1.63 -5.34 -13.38
N GLY A 9 -1.10 -4.39 -12.60
CA GLY A 9 -0.61 -4.68 -11.25
C GLY A 9 -1.70 -5.30 -10.41
N ILE A 10 -2.88 -4.67 -10.29
CA ILE A 10 -4.03 -5.23 -9.53
C ILE A 10 -4.42 -6.62 -10.02
N LYS A 11 -4.41 -6.86 -11.34
CA LYS A 11 -4.70 -8.18 -11.93
C LYS A 11 -3.70 -9.23 -11.48
N GLU A 12 -2.41 -8.94 -11.50
CA GLU A 12 -1.37 -9.84 -11.02
C GLU A 12 -1.57 -10.17 -9.54
N LEU A 13 -1.98 -9.18 -8.74
CA LEU A 13 -2.19 -9.39 -7.29
C LEU A 13 -3.37 -10.28 -6.97
N LEU A 14 -4.38 -10.20 -7.82
CA LEU A 14 -5.61 -10.96 -7.64
C LEU A 14 -5.67 -12.13 -8.64
N ALA A 15 -4.56 -12.47 -9.31
CA ALA A 15 -4.51 -13.50 -10.33
C ALA A 15 -4.87 -14.89 -9.78
N ASN A 16 -4.55 -15.12 -8.50
CA ASN A 16 -4.88 -16.35 -7.79
C ASN A 16 -6.24 -16.31 -7.08
N SER A 17 -6.97 -15.19 -7.19
CA SER A 17 -8.33 -15.12 -6.66
C SER A 17 -9.31 -15.77 -7.64
N GLU A 18 -10.37 -16.38 -7.13
CA GLU A 18 -11.46 -16.91 -7.96
C GLU A 18 -12.35 -15.80 -8.59
N LEU A 19 -11.90 -14.55 -8.53
CA LEU A 19 -12.66 -13.38 -8.95
C LEU A 19 -12.34 -13.02 -10.40
N ASP A 20 -13.38 -12.70 -11.17
CA ASP A 20 -13.22 -12.01 -12.45
C ASP A 20 -12.89 -10.54 -12.19
N ILE A 21 -11.60 -10.21 -12.21
CA ILE A 21 -11.08 -8.88 -11.89
C ILE A 21 -11.50 -7.86 -12.94
N ASP A 22 -11.58 -8.25 -14.21
CA ASP A 22 -11.99 -7.35 -15.29
C ASP A 22 -13.45 -6.92 -15.11
N VAL A 23 -14.34 -7.88 -14.84
CA VAL A 23 -15.75 -7.60 -14.53
C VAL A 23 -15.87 -6.80 -13.23
N GLY A 24 -15.08 -7.14 -12.21
CA GLY A 24 -15.07 -6.43 -10.92
C GLY A 24 -14.69 -4.95 -11.07
N LEU A 25 -13.60 -4.67 -11.77
CA LEU A 25 -13.13 -3.30 -12.01
C LEU A 25 -14.13 -2.53 -12.87
N GLN A 26 -14.65 -3.13 -13.95
CA GLN A 26 -15.64 -2.48 -14.81
C GLN A 26 -16.91 -2.10 -14.03
N ASN A 27 -17.42 -3.00 -13.18
CA ASN A 27 -18.58 -2.71 -12.32
C ASN A 27 -18.34 -1.53 -11.38
N LEU A 28 -17.12 -1.40 -10.83
CA LEU A 28 -16.77 -0.27 -9.98
C LEU A 28 -16.65 1.03 -10.78
N VAL A 29 -16.18 0.97 -12.03
CA VAL A 29 -16.15 2.10 -12.96
C VAL A 29 -17.57 2.56 -13.31
N ASP A 30 -18.45 1.63 -13.69
CA ASP A 30 -19.84 1.93 -14.05
C ASP A 30 -20.61 2.60 -12.91
N LYS A 31 -20.27 2.25 -11.65
CA LYS A 31 -20.84 2.86 -10.44
C LYS A 31 -20.15 4.15 -10.01
N SER A 32 -19.18 4.66 -10.79
CA SER A 32 -18.34 5.82 -10.44
C SER A 32 -17.58 5.67 -9.11
N LEU A 33 -17.39 4.43 -8.64
CA LEU A 33 -16.63 4.11 -7.44
C LEU A 33 -15.13 3.95 -7.72
N LEU A 34 -14.77 3.77 -8.98
CA LEU A 34 -13.40 3.68 -9.47
C LEU A 34 -13.27 4.49 -10.77
N HIS A 35 -12.16 5.20 -10.94
CA HIS A 35 -11.79 5.82 -12.20
C HIS A 35 -10.47 5.21 -12.65
N VAL A 36 -10.33 4.93 -13.94
CA VAL A 36 -9.05 4.51 -14.54
C VAL A 36 -8.52 5.67 -15.39
N ARG A 37 -7.31 6.13 -15.12
CA ARG A 37 -6.61 7.18 -15.88
C ARG A 37 -5.20 6.73 -16.18
N GLU A 38 -4.83 6.73 -17.46
CA GLU A 38 -3.46 6.36 -17.89
C GLU A 38 -3.03 5.00 -17.28
N ASP A 39 -3.94 4.02 -17.31
CA ASP A 39 -3.78 2.68 -16.72
C ASP A 39 -3.68 2.61 -15.18
N THR A 40 -3.74 3.73 -14.45
CA THR A 40 -3.78 3.74 -12.99
C THR A 40 -5.21 3.86 -12.47
N VAL A 41 -5.50 3.23 -11.34
CA VAL A 41 -6.82 3.32 -10.72
C VAL A 41 -6.87 4.44 -9.67
N LYS A 42 -8.03 5.10 -9.58
CA LYS A 42 -8.37 6.08 -8.56
C LYS A 42 -9.74 5.74 -7.97
N MET A 43 -9.73 5.26 -6.75
CA MET A 43 -10.93 4.93 -6.00
C MET A 43 -11.65 6.21 -5.57
N HIS A 44 -12.98 6.15 -5.58
CA HIS A 44 -13.82 7.13 -4.92
C HIS A 44 -13.64 7.04 -3.41
N ARG A 45 -13.75 8.17 -2.70
CA ARG A 45 -13.54 8.26 -1.25
C ARG A 45 -14.31 7.22 -0.42
N LEU A 46 -15.51 6.83 -0.88
CA LEU A 46 -16.33 5.84 -0.20
C LEU A 46 -15.78 4.42 -0.37
N LEU A 47 -15.29 4.08 -1.57
CA LEU A 47 -14.67 2.78 -1.83
C LEU A 47 -13.34 2.66 -1.07
N GLU A 48 -12.56 3.74 -1.03
CA GLU A 48 -11.34 3.80 -0.24
C GLU A 48 -11.64 3.59 1.26
N LYS A 49 -12.63 4.32 1.81
CA LYS A 49 -13.02 4.18 3.21
C LYS A 49 -13.49 2.76 3.53
N LEU A 50 -14.29 2.16 2.65
CA LEU A 50 -14.73 0.78 2.79
C LEU A 50 -13.54 -0.19 2.78
N GLY A 51 -12.59 -0.02 1.87
CA GLY A 51 -11.38 -0.83 1.80
C GLY A 51 -10.56 -0.77 3.10
N LYS A 52 -10.36 0.43 3.64
CA LYS A 52 -9.67 0.62 4.94
C LYS A 52 -10.41 -0.08 6.09
N GLU A 53 -11.74 0.02 6.13
CA GLU A 53 -12.55 -0.67 7.14
C GLU A 53 -12.49 -2.19 7.01
N ILE A 54 -12.43 -2.74 5.80
CA ILE A 54 -12.25 -4.19 5.58
C ILE A 54 -10.90 -4.64 6.15
N VAL A 55 -9.83 -3.89 5.90
CA VAL A 55 -8.49 -4.18 6.45
C VAL A 55 -8.49 -4.13 7.98
N ARG A 56 -9.08 -3.09 8.59
CA ARG A 56 -9.18 -2.95 10.05
C ARG A 56 -9.97 -4.07 10.72
N ARG A 57 -10.90 -4.71 10.00
CA ARG A 57 -11.66 -5.87 10.51
C ARG A 57 -10.85 -7.17 10.55
N GLN A 58 -9.69 -7.25 9.90
CA GLN A 58 -8.84 -8.45 9.93
C GLN A 58 -8.29 -8.70 11.34
N SER A 59 -7.83 -7.65 12.01
CA SER A 59 -7.41 -7.68 13.41
C SER A 59 -7.49 -6.29 14.02
N ASN A 60 -7.75 -6.24 15.34
CA ASN A 60 -7.62 -5.00 16.11
C ASN A 60 -6.15 -4.54 16.16
N GLU A 61 -5.21 -5.48 16.17
CA GLU A 61 -3.77 -5.20 16.16
C GLU A 61 -3.29 -4.92 14.73
N PRO A 62 -2.76 -3.72 14.43
CA PRO A 62 -2.28 -3.40 13.08
C PRO A 62 -1.19 -4.36 12.57
N ALA A 63 -0.32 -4.84 13.46
CA ALA A 63 0.78 -5.77 13.12
C ALA A 63 0.31 -7.10 12.53
N GLU A 64 -0.91 -7.51 12.84
CA GLU A 64 -1.48 -8.79 12.40
C GLU A 64 -2.23 -8.68 11.08
N ARG A 65 -2.34 -7.49 10.50
CA ARG A 65 -3.07 -7.24 9.24
C ARG A 65 -2.17 -7.49 8.05
N GLU A 66 -2.76 -7.98 6.95
CA GLU A 66 -2.02 -8.19 5.70
C GLU A 66 -1.67 -6.87 4.99
N PHE A 67 -2.41 -5.81 5.31
CA PHE A 67 -2.28 -4.47 4.75
C PHE A 67 -2.17 -3.44 5.86
N LEU A 68 -1.20 -2.55 5.75
CA LEU A 68 -1.16 -1.30 6.52
C LEU A 68 -1.37 -0.13 5.56
N VAL A 69 -2.46 0.60 5.78
CA VAL A 69 -2.95 1.64 4.85
C VAL A 69 -3.30 2.95 5.54
N ASP A 70 -3.07 3.02 6.85
CA ASP A 70 -3.25 4.20 7.68
C ASP A 70 -1.87 4.62 8.21
N PRO A 71 -1.43 5.87 7.95
CA PRO A 71 -0.10 6.34 8.35
C PRO A 71 0.15 6.25 9.87
N GLU A 72 -0.87 6.49 10.68
CA GLU A 72 -0.78 6.40 12.15
C GLU A 72 -0.53 4.96 12.61
N ASP A 73 -1.29 4.00 12.05
CA ASP A 73 -1.06 2.58 12.30
C ASP A 73 0.38 2.23 11.89
N ILE A 74 0.81 2.61 10.68
CA ILE A 74 2.15 2.31 10.17
C ILE A 74 3.25 2.83 11.11
N CYS A 75 3.17 4.07 11.57
CA CYS A 75 4.13 4.61 12.53
C CYS A 75 4.17 3.79 13.82
N ASN A 76 3.00 3.49 14.40
CA ASN A 76 2.91 2.74 15.65
C ASN A 76 3.56 1.35 15.53
N VAL A 77 3.25 0.60 14.46
CA VAL A 77 3.81 -0.76 14.31
C VAL A 77 5.31 -0.77 14.05
N LEU A 78 5.84 0.28 13.43
CA LEU A 78 7.27 0.38 13.16
C LEU A 78 8.07 0.87 14.37
N GLU A 79 7.45 1.57 15.32
CA GLU A 79 8.07 1.94 16.60
C GLU A 79 8.14 0.76 17.58
N ASP A 80 7.17 -0.17 17.52
CA ASP A 80 7.01 -1.23 18.52
C ASP A 80 7.91 -2.47 18.32
N ASN A 81 8.87 -2.45 17.37
CA ASN A 81 9.75 -3.59 17.02
C ASN A 81 8.99 -4.94 16.88
N THR A 82 7.72 -4.88 16.48
CA THR A 82 6.85 -6.05 16.41
C THR A 82 7.07 -6.74 15.07
N SER A 83 7.01 -8.08 15.06
CA SER A 83 7.10 -8.85 13.82
C SER A 83 5.95 -8.49 12.87
N LEU A 84 6.28 -8.06 11.66
CA LEU A 84 5.33 -7.75 10.58
C LEU A 84 5.29 -8.89 9.56
N SER A 85 5.37 -10.12 10.03
CA SER A 85 5.44 -11.32 9.18
C SER A 85 4.20 -11.54 8.32
N CYS A 86 3.05 -10.99 8.70
CA CYS A 86 1.83 -11.07 7.89
C CYS A 86 1.72 -9.93 6.86
N LEU A 87 2.54 -8.88 7.01
CA LEU A 87 2.42 -7.66 6.21
C LEU A 87 2.91 -7.90 4.79
N LYS A 88 1.98 -7.84 3.83
CA LYS A 88 2.29 -7.96 2.40
C LYS A 88 2.36 -6.62 1.70
N LYS A 89 1.66 -5.62 2.23
CA LYS A 89 1.61 -4.29 1.61
C LYS A 89 1.57 -3.18 2.67
N MET A 90 2.42 -2.19 2.44
CA MET A 90 2.48 -0.94 3.19
C MET A 90 2.23 0.23 2.24
N ASP A 91 1.24 1.06 2.56
CA ASP A 91 0.84 2.22 1.77
C ASP A 91 1.03 3.50 2.58
N LEU A 92 2.14 4.17 2.34
CA LEU A 92 2.54 5.45 2.93
C LEU A 92 2.31 6.62 1.96
N SER A 93 1.60 6.40 0.86
CA SER A 93 1.34 7.44 -0.14
C SER A 93 0.66 8.67 0.48
N HIS A 94 1.02 9.85 0.01
CA HIS A 94 0.55 11.16 0.50
C HIS A 94 0.94 11.49 1.95
N CYS A 95 1.92 10.79 2.52
CA CYS A 95 2.52 11.19 3.80
C CYS A 95 3.49 12.37 3.58
N GLU A 96 2.97 13.55 3.27
CA GLU A 96 3.76 14.73 2.90
C GLU A 96 4.78 15.18 3.97
N LYS A 97 4.55 14.81 5.22
CA LYS A 97 5.42 15.12 6.37
C LYS A 97 6.44 14.02 6.68
N LEU A 98 6.34 12.85 6.04
CA LEU A 98 7.26 11.74 6.23
C LEU A 98 8.64 12.15 5.73
N LYS A 99 9.64 12.13 6.60
CA LYS A 99 11.03 12.48 6.27
C LYS A 99 11.91 11.25 6.11
N GLU A 100 11.64 10.24 6.93
CA GLU A 100 12.35 8.99 7.01
C GLU A 100 11.32 7.87 7.14
N ILE A 101 11.65 6.69 6.61
CA ILE A 101 10.91 5.46 6.90
C ILE A 101 11.76 4.72 7.94
N PRO A 102 11.16 4.25 9.04
CA PRO A 102 11.89 3.48 10.05
C PRO A 102 12.31 2.12 9.49
N ASP A 103 13.09 1.38 10.28
CA ASP A 103 13.62 0.08 9.88
C ASP A 103 12.49 -0.91 9.49
N LEU A 104 12.66 -1.56 8.33
CA LEU A 104 11.70 -2.49 7.74
C LEU A 104 12.15 -3.96 7.89
N SER A 105 13.17 -4.25 8.70
CA SER A 105 13.71 -5.62 8.82
C SER A 105 12.68 -6.63 9.34
N MET A 106 11.67 -6.16 10.08
CA MET A 106 10.58 -7.00 10.61
C MET A 106 9.48 -7.31 9.58
N ALA A 107 9.47 -6.63 8.44
CA ALA A 107 8.47 -6.80 7.37
C ALA A 107 9.01 -7.71 6.25
N THR A 108 9.54 -8.89 6.60
CA THR A 108 10.25 -9.77 5.67
C THR A 108 9.40 -10.29 4.50
N ASN A 109 8.08 -10.35 4.66
CA ASN A 109 7.12 -10.77 3.63
C ASN A 109 6.50 -9.58 2.88
N LEU A 110 7.06 -8.36 3.02
CA LEU A 110 6.54 -7.18 2.36
C LEU A 110 6.75 -7.27 0.85
N GLU A 111 5.66 -7.42 0.12
CA GLU A 111 5.67 -7.49 -1.33
C GLU A 111 5.60 -6.10 -1.98
N LYS A 112 5.01 -5.13 -1.28
CA LYS A 112 4.66 -3.82 -1.87
C LYS A 112 4.82 -2.66 -0.91
N LEU A 113 5.55 -1.65 -1.37
CA LEU A 113 5.74 -0.40 -0.68
C LEU A 113 5.33 0.77 -1.59
N PHE A 114 4.33 1.53 -1.16
CA PHE A 114 3.86 2.73 -1.87
C PHE A 114 4.22 3.99 -1.07
N LEU A 115 4.93 4.90 -1.72
CA LEU A 115 5.45 6.16 -1.16
C LEU A 115 5.07 7.36 -2.03
N MET A 116 4.09 7.21 -2.93
CA MET A 116 3.72 8.24 -3.88
C MET A 116 3.40 9.57 -3.17
N ASP A 117 3.87 10.70 -3.72
CA ASP A 117 3.66 12.04 -3.15
C ASP A 117 4.24 12.27 -1.73
N CYS A 118 5.24 11.49 -1.31
CA CYS A 118 6.01 11.77 -0.09
C CYS A 118 7.10 12.84 -0.32
N TRP A 119 6.70 14.11 -0.44
CA TRP A 119 7.61 15.20 -0.85
C TRP A 119 8.70 15.56 0.17
N SER A 120 8.54 15.16 1.44
CA SER A 120 9.54 15.40 2.50
C SER A 120 10.52 14.26 2.70
N LEU A 121 10.28 13.10 2.08
CA LEU A 121 11.08 11.89 2.26
C LEU A 121 12.46 12.09 1.61
N VAL A 122 13.53 11.87 2.37
CA VAL A 122 14.91 12.11 1.92
C VAL A 122 15.69 10.83 1.60
N GLU A 123 15.39 9.74 2.30
CA GLU A 123 16.07 8.46 2.10
C GLU A 123 15.16 7.27 2.45
N LEU A 124 15.53 6.09 1.94
CA LEU A 124 14.97 4.81 2.37
C LEU A 124 15.90 4.15 3.42
N PRO A 125 15.37 3.39 4.37
CA PRO A 125 16.18 2.66 5.35
C PRO A 125 17.00 1.58 4.64
N SER A 126 18.21 1.32 5.13
CA SER A 126 19.11 0.30 4.56
C SER A 126 18.49 -1.11 4.57
N SER A 127 17.57 -1.37 5.52
CA SER A 127 16.77 -2.59 5.59
C SER A 127 15.93 -2.87 4.34
N ILE A 128 15.69 -1.88 3.47
CA ILE A 128 15.01 -2.07 2.18
C ILE A 128 15.69 -3.17 1.35
N GLN A 129 17.01 -3.32 1.50
CA GLN A 129 17.82 -4.33 0.82
C GLN A 129 17.50 -5.77 1.27
N ASN A 130 16.84 -5.93 2.42
CA ASN A 130 16.49 -7.23 2.99
C ASN A 130 15.07 -7.68 2.63
N LEU A 131 14.30 -6.85 1.91
CA LEU A 131 12.92 -7.15 1.52
C LEU A 131 12.89 -8.01 0.25
N ASN A 132 13.24 -9.30 0.41
CA ASN A 132 13.40 -10.23 -0.71
C ASN A 132 12.11 -10.48 -1.52
N GLU A 133 10.94 -10.29 -0.90
CA GLU A 133 9.64 -10.47 -1.54
C GLU A 133 9.11 -9.20 -2.23
N LEU A 134 9.82 -8.06 -2.10
CA LEU A 134 9.37 -6.77 -2.62
C LEU A 134 9.37 -6.77 -4.16
N THR A 135 8.17 -6.80 -4.73
CA THR A 135 7.94 -6.77 -6.20
C THR A 135 7.52 -5.40 -6.70
N VAL A 136 6.96 -4.56 -5.82
CA VAL A 136 6.49 -3.21 -6.17
C VAL A 136 7.03 -2.19 -5.18
N LEU A 137 7.82 -1.25 -5.69
CA LEU A 137 8.24 -0.04 -4.99
C LEU A 137 7.81 1.18 -5.81
N ASP A 138 6.84 1.94 -5.31
CA ASP A 138 6.37 3.16 -5.95
C ASP A 138 6.84 4.38 -5.16
N MET A 139 7.71 5.19 -5.77
CA MET A 139 8.25 6.43 -5.20
C MET A 139 7.90 7.64 -6.07
N GLY A 140 6.81 7.53 -6.84
CA GLY A 140 6.34 8.60 -7.72
C GLY A 140 6.20 9.92 -6.97
N TYR A 141 6.72 11.00 -7.54
CA TYR A 141 6.65 12.35 -6.97
C TYR A 141 7.36 12.53 -5.61
N CYS A 142 8.23 11.60 -5.17
CA CYS A 142 9.15 11.82 -4.04
C CYS A 142 10.30 12.77 -4.44
N ARG A 143 10.11 14.09 -4.31
CA ARG A 143 11.03 15.10 -4.89
C ARG A 143 12.37 15.27 -4.17
N LYS A 144 12.47 14.85 -2.92
CA LYS A 144 13.68 14.99 -2.08
C LYS A 144 14.44 13.68 -1.90
N LEU A 145 13.90 12.59 -2.43
CA LEU A 145 14.51 11.28 -2.33
C LEU A 145 15.65 11.22 -3.35
N GLU A 146 16.88 11.08 -2.85
CA GLU A 146 18.10 10.97 -3.66
C GLU A 146 18.37 9.53 -4.14
#